data_AF-A0A2Z5WY62-F1
#
_entry.id   AF-A0A2Z5WY62-F1
#
_cell.length_a   1.000
_cell.length_b   1.000
_cell.length_c   1.000
_cell.angle_alpha   90.00
_cell.angle_beta   90.00
_cell.angle_gamma   90.00
#
_symmetry.space_group_name_H-M   'P 1'
#
loop_
_entity.id
_entity.type
_entity.pdbx_description
1 polymer ?
#
loop_
_entity_poly.entity_id
_entity_poly.type
_entity_poly.pdbx_seq_one_letter_code
_entity_poly.pdbx_strand_id
1 'polypeptide(L)' 'MTVTTTKKITFEEYLTYDDGTDKRYDFNDGELIEVTPATVLHNDVMMCLAFFLQSAVQQYQLPYCVRVNSTEIFNGKRTR' A
#
# COMPACT_ATOMS: atom_id res chain seq x y z
N MET A 1 6.45 -16.21 -5.91
CA MET A 1 7.77 -16.30 -5.26
C MET A 1 8.15 -14.87 -4.89
N THR A 2 8.12 -14.52 -3.60
CA THR A 2 8.62 -13.22 -3.11
C THR A 2 10.14 -13.27 -3.11
N VAL A 3 10.78 -12.26 -3.72
CA VAL A 3 12.24 -12.13 -3.71
C VAL A 3 12.60 -11.25 -2.52
N THR A 4 13.36 -11.81 -1.59
CA THR A 4 13.86 -11.10 -0.40
C THR A 4 15.35 -10.83 -0.58
N THR A 5 15.81 -9.62 -0.25
CA THR A 5 17.24 -9.31 -0.26
C THR A 5 17.97 -10.07 0.83
N THR A 6 19.06 -10.76 0.49
CA THR A 6 19.87 -11.52 1.46
C THR A 6 20.64 -10.63 2.44
N LYS A 7 20.78 -9.33 2.12
CA LYS A 7 21.46 -8.35 2.97
C LYS A 7 20.43 -7.60 3.82
N LYS A 8 20.68 -7.53 5.14
CA LYS A 8 19.92 -6.66 6.04
C LYS A 8 20.34 -5.20 5.87
N ILE A 9 19.35 -4.30 5.86
CA ILE A 9 19.51 -2.85 5.78
C ILE A 9 18.86 -2.17 7.00
N THR A 10 19.26 -0.95 7.32
CA THR A 10 18.56 -0.16 8.34
C THR A 10 17.31 0.51 7.77
N PHE A 11 16.46 1.05 8.65
CA PHE A 11 15.28 1.78 8.22
C PHE A 11 15.64 3.07 7.47
N GLU A 12 16.70 3.77 7.89
CA GLU A 12 17.18 4.98 7.22
C GLU A 12 17.70 4.68 5.81
N GLU A 13 18.41 3.56 5.64
CA GLU A 13 18.85 3.08 4.33
C GLU A 13 17.65 2.70 3.45
N TYR A 14 16.59 2.12 4.02
CA TYR A 14 15.36 1.81 3.30
C TYR A 14 14.67 3.06 2.75
N LEU A 15 14.59 4.14 3.54
CA LEU A 15 13.91 5.36 3.13
C LEU A 15 14.51 6.03 1.90
N THR A 16 15.80 5.78 1.63
CA THR A 16 16.52 6.29 0.46
C THR A 16 16.94 5.18 -0.50
N TYR A 17 16.40 3.97 -0.32
CA TYR A 17 16.75 2.81 -1.14
C TYR A 17 16.23 2.98 -2.57
N ASP A 18 17.15 2.91 -3.52
CA ASP A 18 16.89 2.88 -4.95
C ASP A 18 17.89 1.91 -5.59
N ASP A 19 17.39 0.82 -6.16
CA ASP A 19 18.21 -0.17 -6.86
C ASP A 19 18.33 0.11 -8.37
N GLY A 20 17.89 1.29 -8.81
CA GLY A 20 17.85 1.72 -10.20
C GLY A 20 16.71 1.06 -11.00
N THR A 21 15.83 0.33 -10.34
CA THR A 21 14.64 -0.27 -10.95
C THR A 21 13.38 0.44 -10.48
N ASP A 22 12.28 0.32 -11.22
CA ASP A 22 10.97 0.85 -10.80
C ASP A 22 10.22 -0.12 -9.85
N LYS A 23 10.96 -1.02 -9.18
CA LYS A 23 10.39 -1.96 -8.21
C LYS A 23 10.13 -1.27 -6.90
N ARG A 24 9.06 -1.68 -6.23
CA ARG A 24 8.72 -1.24 -4.87
C ARG A 24 9.08 -2.35 -3.90
N TYR A 25 9.52 -1.97 -2.72
CA TYR A 25 9.90 -2.90 -1.66
C TYR A 25 9.23 -2.49 -0.36
N ASP A 26 8.81 -3.47 0.43
CA ASP A 26 8.40 -3.29 1.81
C ASP A 26 9.59 -3.59 2.73
N PHE A 27 9.72 -2.81 3.80
CA PHE A 27 10.71 -3.04 4.85
C PHE A 27 10.15 -3.96 5.94
N ASN A 28 10.80 -5.10 6.15
CA ASN A 28 10.44 -6.07 7.18
C ASN A 28 11.66 -6.52 7.99
N ASP A 29 11.83 -5.96 9.19
CA ASP A 29 12.93 -6.29 10.11
C ASP A 29 14.34 -6.27 9.47
N GLY A 30 14.58 -5.25 8.65
CA GLY A 30 15.83 -5.08 7.92
C GLY A 30 15.88 -5.78 6.57
N GLU A 31 14.85 -6.53 6.18
CA GLU A 31 14.76 -7.17 4.86
C GLU A 31 13.92 -6.33 3.91
N LEU A 32 14.36 -6.22 2.65
CA LEU A 32 13.55 -5.69 1.57
C LEU A 32 12.76 -6.83 0.93
N ILE A 33 11.44 -6.68 0.92
CA ILE A 33 10.52 -7.62 0.28
C ILE A 33 9.94 -6.94 -0.95
N GLU A 34 10.21 -7.46 -2.14
CA GLU A 34 9.66 -6.89 -3.38
C GLU A 34 8.12 -6.96 -3.38
N VAL A 35 7.48 -5.81 -3.56
CA VAL A 35 6.03 -5.69 -3.72
C VAL A 35 5.68 -6.06 -5.16
N THR A 36 5.03 -7.22 -5.33
CA THR A 36 4.53 -7.62 -6.64
C THR A 36 3.43 -6.67 -7.11
N PRO A 37 3.45 -6.21 -8.37
CA PRO A 37 2.37 -5.40 -8.91
C PRO A 37 1.01 -6.11 -8.77
N ALA A 38 -0.02 -5.32 -8.48
CA ALA A 38 -1.38 -5.83 -8.41
C ALA A 38 -1.82 -6.42 -9.76
N THR A 39 -2.40 -7.62 -9.72
CA THR A 39 -3.03 -8.22 -10.91
C THR A 39 -4.41 -7.60 -11.17
N VAL A 40 -4.98 -7.85 -12.35
CA VAL A 40 -6.36 -7.41 -12.67
C VAL A 40 -7.35 -7.98 -11.65
N LEU A 41 -7.26 -9.28 -11.34
CA LEU A 41 -8.11 -9.93 -10.34
C LEU A 41 -7.96 -9.30 -8.95
N HIS A 42 -6.73 -8.96 -8.54
CA HIS A 42 -6.50 -8.25 -7.29
C HIS A 42 -7.27 -6.92 -7.27
N ASN A 43 -7.20 -6.15 -8.35
CA ASN A 43 -7.90 -4.87 -8.46
C ASN A 43 -9.43 -5.04 -8.43
N ASP A 44 -9.96 -6.05 -9.11
CA ASP A 44 -11.40 -6.34 -9.11
C ASP A 44 -11.90 -6.67 -7.70
N VAL A 45 -11.17 -7.53 -6.98
CA VAL A 45 -11.52 -7.89 -5.59
C VAL A 45 -11.40 -6.68 -4.66
N MET A 46 -10.33 -5.88 -4.78
CA MET A 46 -10.15 -4.67 -3.98
C MET A 46 -11.27 -3.66 -4.20
N MET A 47 -11.66 -3.42 -5.46
CA MET A 47 -12.77 -2.53 -5.79
C MET A 47 -14.09 -3.05 -5.23
N CYS A 48 -14.35 -4.35 -5.37
CA CYS A 48 -15.55 -5.00 -4.81
C CYS A 48 -15.65 -4.78 -3.29
N LEU A 49 -14.57 -5.05 -2.54
CA LEU A 49 -14.51 -4.81 -1.10
C LEU A 49 -14.71 -3.34 -0.74
N ALA A 50 -14.10 -2.43 -1.50
CA ALA A 50 -14.23 -1.00 -1.28
C ALA A 50 -15.67 -0.51 -1.47
N PHE A 51 -16.38 -1.03 -2.48
CA PHE A 51 -17.79 -0.72 -2.68
C PHE A 51 -18.63 -1.16 -1.49
N PHE A 52 -18.50 -2.42 -1.05
CA PHE A 52 -19.25 -2.92 0.11
C PHE A 52 -18.97 -2.11 1.38
N LEU A 53 -17.69 -1.81 1.64
CA LEU A 53 -17.31 -1.02 2.81
C LEU A 53 -17.85 0.42 2.71
N GLN A 54 -17.80 1.04 1.53
CA GLN A 54 -18.32 2.39 1.33
C GLN A 54 -19.84 2.44 1.49
N SER A 55 -20.55 1.41 1.02
CA SER A 55 -21.99 1.25 1.24
C SER A 55 -22.32 1.10 2.73
N ALA A 56 -21.56 0.30 3.48
CA ALA A 56 -21.75 0.17 4.93
C ALA A 56 -21.50 1.50 5.65
N VAL A 57 -20.42 2.22 5.33
CA VAL A 57 -20.12 3.54 5.88
C VAL A 57 -21.27 4.52 5.66
N GLN A 58 -21.87 4.52 4.46
CA GLN A 58 -23.03 5.36 4.14
C GLN A 58 -24.29 4.92 4.92
N GLN A 59 -24.57 3.63 4.98
CA GLN A 59 -25.73 3.07 5.66
C GLN A 59 -25.74 3.42 7.16
N TYR A 60 -24.56 3.38 7.80
CA TYR A 60 -24.40 3.69 9.22
C TYR A 60 -24.05 5.16 9.49
N GLN A 61 -24.05 6.02 8.45
CA GLN A 61 -23.75 7.46 8.56
C GLN A 61 -22.42 7.75 9.27
N LEU A 62 -21.41 6.91 9.03
CA LEU A 62 -20.11 7.03 9.69
C LEU A 62 -19.29 8.15 9.04
N PRO A 63 -18.46 8.90 9.80
CA PRO A 63 -17.63 9.99 9.30
C PRO A 63 -16.35 9.48 8.61
N TYR A 64 -16.42 8.35 7.91
CA TYR A 64 -15.30 7.71 7.21
C TYR A 64 -15.46 7.80 5.70
N CYS A 65 -14.36 7.65 4.96
CA CYS A 65 -14.36 7.58 3.50
C CYS A 65 -13.41 6.47 3.07
N VAL A 66 -13.91 5.53 2.26
CA VAL A 66 -13.10 4.41 1.78
C VAL A 66 -12.17 4.88 0.67
N ARG A 67 -10.89 4.48 0.75
CA ARG A 67 -9.86 4.78 -0.24
C ARG A 67 -9.18 3.49 -0.66
N VAL A 68 -9.07 3.27 -1.96
CA VAL A 68 -8.49 2.05 -2.56
C VAL A 68 -7.02 2.20 -2.95
N ASN A 69 -6.53 3.44 -3.09
CA ASN A 69 -5.25 3.71 -3.77
C ASN A 69 -4.30 4.62 -2.98
N SER A 70 -4.50 4.79 -1.68
CA SER A 70 -3.67 5.73 -0.91
C SER A 70 -2.75 4.96 0.05
N THR A 71 -1.45 5.03 -0.22
CA THR A 71 -0.38 4.85 0.79
C THR A 71 -0.29 6.05 1.73
N GLU A 72 -1.36 6.84 1.84
CA GLU A 72 -1.41 8.10 2.56
C GLU A 72 -2.62 8.11 3.50
N ILE A 73 -2.39 8.57 4.73
CA ILE A 73 -3.43 8.85 5.71
C ILE A 73 -3.90 10.29 5.50
N PHE A 74 -5.16 10.48 5.12
CA PHE A 74 -5.75 11.81 4.93
C PHE A 74 -6.02 12.50 6.28
N ASN A 75 -5.22 13.52 6.62
CA ASN A 75 -5.32 14.29 7.88
C ASN A 75 -6.10 15.62 7.75
N GLY A 76 -6.93 15.77 6.71
CA GLY A 76 -7.70 16.99 6.46
C GLY A 76 -6.94 18.10 5.72
N LYS A 77 -5.65 17.94 5.44
CA LYS A 77 -4.90 18.79 4.50
C LYS A 77 -4.52 17.99 3.27
N ARG A 78 -4.90 18.49 2.10
CA ARG A 78 -4.40 17.97 0.82
C ARG A 78 -2.99 18.49 0.62
N THR A 79 -2.00 17.59 0.56
CA THR A 79 -0.74 17.86 -0.13
C THR A 79 -0.89 17.46 -1.59
N ARG A 80 -1.67 18.26 -2.33
CA ARG A 80 -1.52 18.43 -3.77
C ARG A 80 -2.00 19.82 -4.15
#